data_AF-A0A6N7S7X8-F1
#
_entry.id   AF-A0A6N7S7X8-F1
#
_cell.length_a   1.000
_cell.length_b   1.000
_cell.length_c   1.000
_cell.angle_alpha   90.00
_cell.angle_beta   90.00
_cell.angle_gamma   90.00
#
_symmetry.space_group_name_H-M   'P 1'
#
loop_
_entity.id
_entity.type
_entity.pdbx_description
1 polymer ?
#
loop_
_entity_poly.entity_id
_entity_poly.type
_entity_poly.pdbx_seq_one_letter_code
_entity_poly.pdbx_strand_id
1 'polypeptide(L)'
;MIPAAQILLGKEGVGFEELVKVYLDFLEEALVSNAKEKIQKQLLSDALLDNTDRHLNNFGVIRNVSTLQIMDVALNYDCGRILGTAFPYTPKRYTKEEFHVDELDYAVTQKQIFSLIDKNSHLSRQQYQRLYSLPERYLSLVNKYLSCTSLHEGDGAYLAAVFMQNIQEIEAVLEENGCFQDTSFQ
;
A
#
# COMPACT_ATOMS: atom_id res chain seq x y z
N MET A 1 0.86 16.44 11.26
CA MET A 1 1.38 15.08 11.01
C MET A 1 2.89 15.13 11.23
N ILE A 2 3.48 14.09 11.81
CA ILE A 2 4.93 13.86 11.78
C ILE A 2 5.18 12.73 10.78
N PRO A 3 5.95 12.95 9.70
CA PRO A 3 6.30 11.90 8.75
C PRO A 3 7.13 10.79 9.38
N ALA A 4 7.01 9.56 8.86
CA ALA A 4 7.79 8.42 9.31
C ALA A 4 9.30 8.66 9.12
N ALA A 5 9.69 9.42 8.09
CA ALA A 5 11.09 9.81 7.85
C ALA A 5 11.72 10.53 9.06
N GLN A 6 10.95 11.37 9.77
CA GLN A 6 11.43 12.06 10.96
C GLN A 6 11.52 11.15 12.19
N ILE A 7 10.67 10.12 12.24
CA ILE A 7 10.66 9.13 13.33
C ILE A 7 11.83 8.15 13.16
N LEU A 8 12.15 7.80 11.92
CA LEU A 8 13.16 6.82 11.55
C LEU A 8 14.53 7.46 11.24
N LEU A 9 14.73 8.73 11.61
CA LEU A 9 15.99 9.44 11.40
C LEU A 9 17.16 8.67 12.06
N GLY A 10 18.27 8.48 11.34
CA GLY A 10 19.40 7.71 11.86
C GLY A 10 19.27 6.18 11.69
N LYS A 11 18.27 5.70 10.94
CA LYS A 11 18.06 4.29 10.58
C LYS A 11 18.41 4.01 9.11
N GLU A 12 19.23 4.84 8.50
CA GLU A 12 19.67 4.66 7.12
C GLU A 12 20.46 3.35 6.95
N GLY A 13 20.30 2.66 5.83
CA GLY A 13 20.98 1.40 5.52
C GLY A 13 20.38 0.14 6.16
N VAL A 14 19.30 0.27 6.94
CA VAL A 14 18.53 -0.87 7.49
C VAL A 14 17.56 -1.42 6.43
N GLY A 15 17.38 -2.73 6.32
CA GLY A 15 16.44 -3.31 5.35
C GLY A 15 14.98 -2.92 5.60
N PHE A 16 14.15 -2.88 4.54
CA PHE A 16 12.74 -2.45 4.60
C PHE A 16 11.91 -3.15 5.69
N GLU A 17 12.03 -4.47 5.81
CA GLU A 17 11.29 -5.26 6.81
C GLU A 17 11.64 -4.85 8.24
N GLU A 18 12.92 -4.57 8.51
CA GLU A 18 13.39 -4.09 9.81
C GLU A 18 12.99 -2.63 10.04
N LEU A 19 12.96 -1.78 9.01
CA LEU A 19 12.41 -0.43 9.12
C LEU A 19 10.93 -0.44 9.51
N VAL A 20 10.12 -1.32 8.91
CA VAL A 20 8.71 -1.50 9.28
C VAL A 20 8.59 -1.97 10.73
N LYS A 21 9.45 -2.88 11.18
CA LYS A 21 9.47 -3.35 12.57
C LYS A 21 9.80 -2.22 13.55
N VAL A 22 10.87 -1.46 13.30
CA VAL A 22 11.24 -0.30 14.14
C VAL A 22 10.10 0.71 14.21
N TYR A 23 9.40 0.93 13.09
CA TYR A 23 8.25 1.83 13.06
C TYR A 23 7.06 1.28 13.86
N LEU A 24 6.78 -0.03 13.81
CA LEU A 24 5.76 -0.66 14.61
C LEU A 24 6.07 -0.60 16.11
N ASP A 25 7.31 -0.88 16.51
CA ASP A 25 7.76 -0.77 17.90
C ASP A 25 7.52 0.65 18.44
N PHE A 26 7.85 1.68 17.66
CA PHE A 26 7.54 3.08 17.99
C PHE A 26 6.03 3.33 18.19
N LEU A 27 5.18 2.79 17.31
CA LEU A 27 3.72 2.95 17.42
C LEU A 27 3.14 2.23 18.64
N GLU A 28 3.70 1.07 19.01
CA GLU A 28 3.32 0.32 20.20
C GLU A 28 3.72 1.06 21.49
N GLU A 29 4.95 1.58 21.57
CA GLU A 29 5.41 2.44 22.67
C GLU A 29 4.54 3.69 22.82
N ALA A 30 4.08 4.23 21.68
CA ALA A 30 3.17 5.37 21.62
C ALA A 30 1.70 5.02 21.92
N LEU A 31 1.39 3.75 22.21
CA LEU A 31 0.05 3.23 22.51
C LEU A 31 -0.98 3.45 21.39
N VAL A 32 -0.52 3.43 20.13
CA VAL A 32 -1.40 3.55 18.97
C VAL A 32 -2.21 2.25 18.80
N SER A 33 -3.53 2.38 18.88
CA SER A 33 -4.44 1.23 18.77
C SER A 33 -4.40 0.62 17.36
N ASN A 34 -4.29 -0.71 17.30
CA ASN A 34 -4.27 -1.52 16.07
C ASN A 34 -3.20 -1.08 15.07
N ALA A 35 -2.05 -0.58 15.54
CA ALA A 35 -0.96 -0.08 14.71
C ALA A 35 -0.56 -1.08 13.61
N LYS A 36 -0.31 -2.34 13.99
CA LYS A 36 0.07 -3.41 13.06
C LYS A 36 -0.96 -3.66 11.96
N GLU A 37 -2.25 -3.71 12.32
CA GLU A 37 -3.33 -3.86 11.35
C GLU A 37 -3.36 -2.72 10.33
N LYS A 38 -3.22 -1.47 10.82
CA LYS A 38 -3.24 -0.27 9.96
C LYS A 38 -2.05 -0.22 9.00
N ILE A 39 -0.86 -0.59 9.47
CA ILE A 39 0.34 -0.67 8.63
C ILE A 39 0.23 -1.79 7.61
N GLN A 40 -0.23 -2.98 7.99
CA GLN A 40 -0.47 -4.06 7.02
C GLN A 40 -1.49 -3.67 5.96
N LYS A 41 -2.59 -2.98 6.33
CA LYS A 41 -3.56 -2.45 5.37
C LYS A 41 -2.97 -1.40 4.43
N GLN A 42 -2.04 -0.58 4.91
CA GLN A 42 -1.30 0.36 4.07
C GLN A 42 -0.43 -0.38 3.04
N LEU A 43 0.36 -1.34 3.50
CA LEU A 43 1.22 -2.17 2.64
C LEU A 43 0.41 -2.94 1.60
N LEU A 44 -0.73 -3.51 2.00
CA LEU A 44 -1.68 -4.16 1.09
C LEU A 44 -2.24 -3.17 0.05
N SER A 45 -2.54 -1.92 0.44
CA SER A 45 -2.98 -0.89 -0.49
C SER A 45 -1.89 -0.52 -1.50
N ASP A 46 -0.62 -0.49 -1.08
CA ASP A 46 0.50 -0.21 -1.96
C ASP A 46 0.74 -1.34 -2.95
N ALA A 47 0.63 -2.60 -2.51
CA ALA A 47 0.69 -3.77 -3.39
C ALA A 47 -0.53 -3.84 -4.35
N LEU A 48 -1.70 -3.45 -3.88
CA LEU A 48 -2.94 -3.48 -4.67
C LEU A 48 -2.86 -2.52 -5.86
N LEU A 49 -2.37 -1.30 -5.61
CA LEU A 49 -2.29 -0.23 -6.59
C LEU A 49 -0.92 -0.14 -7.25
N ASP A 50 0.03 -1.00 -6.89
CA ASP A 50 1.40 -0.92 -7.38
C ASP A 50 1.99 0.48 -7.20
N ASN A 51 1.94 0.99 -5.97
CA ASN A 51 2.42 2.34 -5.68
C ASN A 51 3.96 2.38 -5.72
N THR A 52 4.50 3.05 -6.74
CA THR A 52 5.94 3.19 -6.99
C THR A 52 6.54 4.46 -6.40
N ASP A 53 5.77 5.18 -5.59
CA ASP A 53 6.19 6.42 -4.93
C ASP A 53 5.80 6.40 -3.45
N ARG A 54 5.72 5.18 -2.88
CA ARG A 54 5.64 5.03 -1.44
C ARG A 54 6.98 5.47 -0.87
N HIS A 55 6.97 6.45 0.02
CA HIS A 55 8.19 6.88 0.71
C HIS A 55 7.89 7.22 2.18
N LEU A 56 8.92 7.34 3.02
CA LEU A 56 8.77 7.62 4.46
C LEU A 56 8.17 9.00 4.73
N ASN A 57 8.19 9.90 3.74
CA ASN A 57 7.43 11.16 3.82
C ASN A 57 5.93 11.00 3.48
N ASN A 58 5.51 9.88 2.88
CA ASN A 58 4.13 9.59 2.47
C ASN A 58 3.35 8.78 3.50
N PHE A 59 3.83 8.68 4.73
CA PHE A 59 3.03 8.25 5.87
C PHE A 59 3.72 8.71 7.15
N GLY A 60 3.05 8.53 8.28
CA GLY A 60 3.60 8.93 9.56
C GLY A 60 2.56 8.81 10.65
N VAL A 61 2.54 9.79 11.55
CA VAL A 61 1.61 9.82 12.68
C VAL A 61 0.90 11.15 12.83
N ILE A 62 -0.30 11.08 13.38
CA ILE A 62 -1.08 12.21 13.87
C ILE A 62 -0.61 12.48 15.30
N ARG A 63 -0.17 13.71 15.58
CA ARG A 63 0.24 14.15 16.91
C ARG A 63 -0.65 15.31 17.35
N ASN A 64 -1.13 15.25 18.58
CA ASN A 64 -1.81 16.36 19.21
C ASN A 64 -0.80 17.49 19.47
N VAL A 65 -1.04 18.68 18.93
CA VAL A 65 -0.10 19.82 19.05
C VAL A 65 0.00 20.38 20.47
N SER A 66 -1.06 20.25 21.27
CA SER A 66 -1.12 20.80 22.63
C SER A 66 -0.54 19.84 23.66
N THR A 67 -0.82 18.54 23.53
CA THR A 67 -0.37 17.51 24.49
C THR A 67 0.87 16.76 24.04
N LEU A 68 1.29 16.95 22.78
CA LEU A 68 2.40 16.26 22.14
C LEU A 68 2.23 14.74 21.99
N GLN A 69 1.07 14.19 22.37
CA GLN A 69 0.78 12.76 22.28
C GLN A 69 0.55 12.33 20.84
N ILE A 70 1.07 11.16 20.49
CA ILE A 70 0.74 10.48 19.24
C ILE A 70 -0.68 9.91 19.38
N MET A 71 -1.52 10.19 18.39
CA MET A 71 -2.95 9.84 18.40
C MET A 71 -3.25 8.63 17.53
N ASP A 72 -2.69 8.60 16.33
CA ASP A 72 -2.92 7.53 15.36
C ASP A 72 -1.84 7.57 14.26
N VAL A 73 -1.83 6.58 13.38
CA VAL A 73 -1.10 6.63 12.11
C VAL A 73 -1.78 7.61 11.15
N ALA A 74 -0.98 8.24 10.32
CA ALA A 74 -1.39 9.08 9.21
C ALA A 74 -0.92 8.41 7.91
N LEU A 75 -1.85 7.76 7.22
CA LEU A 75 -1.61 7.13 5.94
C LEU A 75 -1.80 8.18 4.84
N ASN A 76 -0.73 8.66 4.20
CA ASN A 76 -0.88 9.52 3.03
C ASN A 76 -1.06 8.63 1.80
N TYR A 77 -2.26 8.67 1.21
CA TYR A 77 -2.56 8.04 -0.06
C TYR A 77 -2.09 8.94 -1.20
N ASP A 78 -0.79 9.25 -1.21
CA ASP A 78 -0.17 9.86 -2.37
C ASP A 78 -0.07 8.79 -3.46
N CYS A 79 -1.06 8.83 -4.35
CA CYS A 79 -1.29 7.86 -5.40
C CYS A 79 -0.91 8.42 -6.78
N GLY A 80 -0.04 9.44 -6.85
CA GLY A 80 0.38 10.05 -8.11
C GLY A 80 1.13 9.10 -9.06
N ARG A 81 1.61 7.95 -8.56
CA ARG A 81 2.44 6.98 -9.31
C ARG A 81 2.04 5.52 -9.01
N ILE A 82 0.82 5.17 -9.40
CA ILE A 82 0.23 3.83 -9.25
C ILE A 82 0.11 3.10 -10.58
N LEU A 83 0.07 1.76 -10.58
CA LEU A 83 -0.17 0.91 -11.76
C LEU A 83 0.75 1.26 -12.96
N GLY A 84 1.96 1.76 -12.72
CA GLY A 84 2.87 2.18 -13.79
C GLY A 84 2.43 3.43 -14.57
N THR A 85 1.51 4.23 -14.04
CA THR A 85 1.00 5.46 -14.68
C THR A 85 1.88 6.71 -14.48
N ALA A 86 3.10 6.53 -13.97
CA ALA A 86 4.09 7.57 -13.78
C ALA A 86 4.35 8.41 -15.06
N PHE A 87 4.52 9.72 -14.92
CA PHE A 87 4.85 10.60 -16.03
C PHE A 87 6.38 10.62 -16.32
N PRO A 88 6.82 10.55 -17.60
CA PRO A 88 6.01 10.28 -18.79
C PRO A 88 5.56 8.82 -18.85
N TYR A 89 4.28 8.58 -19.17
CA TYR A 89 3.73 7.23 -19.27
C TYR A 89 4.45 6.44 -20.36
N THR A 90 5.10 5.35 -19.98
CA THR A 90 5.70 4.40 -20.92
C THR A 90 5.03 3.04 -20.74
N PRO A 91 4.18 2.58 -21.68
CA PRO A 91 3.41 1.34 -21.57
C PRO A 91 4.27 0.06 -21.53
N LYS A 92 5.59 0.17 -21.66
CA LYS A 92 6.53 -0.94 -21.73
C LYS A 92 7.64 -0.80 -20.70
N ARG A 93 7.39 -1.27 -19.48
CA ARG A 93 8.39 -1.74 -18.47
C ARG A 93 7.75 -2.09 -17.12
N TYR A 94 6.51 -2.57 -17.11
CA TYR A 94 5.93 -3.07 -15.86
C TYR A 94 6.47 -4.47 -15.57
N THR A 95 7.69 -4.53 -15.04
CA THR A 95 8.22 -5.72 -14.37
C THR A 95 7.87 -5.58 -12.90
N LYS A 96 7.00 -6.46 -12.37
CA LYS A 96 6.58 -6.51 -10.95
C LYS A 96 7.73 -6.64 -9.94
N GLU A 97 8.96 -6.77 -10.42
CA GLU A 97 10.10 -7.22 -9.64
C GLU A 97 10.63 -6.15 -8.68
N GLU A 98 10.45 -4.85 -8.94
CA GLU A 98 11.02 -3.79 -8.09
C GLU A 98 10.06 -2.58 -7.97
N PHE A 99 9.53 -2.32 -6.77
CA PHE A 99 8.88 -1.06 -6.42
C PHE A 99 9.94 -0.11 -5.88
N HIS A 100 10.10 1.05 -6.50
CA HIS A 100 10.90 2.11 -5.92
C HIS A 100 10.15 2.67 -4.70
N VAL A 101 10.81 2.63 -3.54
CA VAL A 101 10.34 3.27 -2.31
C VAL A 101 11.42 4.25 -1.85
N ASP A 102 11.15 5.55 -2.06
CA ASP A 102 11.87 6.72 -1.49
C ASP A 102 13.29 7.07 -1.98
N GLU A 103 13.64 8.35 -1.79
CA GLU A 103 14.94 9.05 -1.81
C GLU A 103 16.05 8.38 -0.98
N LEU A 104 15.72 7.32 -0.23
CA LEU A 104 16.64 6.50 0.53
C LEU A 104 17.19 5.30 -0.29
N ASP A 105 16.87 5.21 -1.58
CA ASP A 105 17.31 4.17 -2.52
C ASP A 105 16.85 2.73 -2.14
N TYR A 106 15.73 2.60 -1.43
CA TYR A 106 15.17 1.28 -1.14
C TYR A 106 14.31 0.78 -2.31
N ALA A 107 14.81 -0.25 -3.01
CA ALA A 107 13.96 -1.09 -3.83
C ALA A 107 13.21 -2.06 -2.90
N VAL A 108 11.89 -1.92 -2.82
CA VAL A 108 11.02 -2.84 -2.11
C VAL A 108 10.31 -3.71 -3.12
N THR A 109 10.27 -5.00 -2.88
CA THR A 109 9.56 -5.94 -3.75
C THR A 109 8.18 -6.24 -3.17
N GLN A 110 7.22 -6.61 -4.03
CA GLN A 110 5.92 -7.14 -3.58
C GLN A 110 6.12 -8.32 -2.60
N LYS A 111 7.14 -9.14 -2.82
CA LYS A 111 7.51 -10.25 -1.92
C LYS A 111 7.87 -9.77 -0.51
N GLN A 112 8.62 -8.68 -0.38
CA GLN A 112 8.94 -8.07 0.93
C GLN A 112 7.72 -7.41 1.57
N ILE A 113 6.76 -6.92 0.78
CA ILE A 113 5.48 -6.48 1.33
C ILE A 113 4.71 -7.69 1.89
N PHE A 114 4.60 -8.77 1.12
CA PHE A 114 3.84 -9.96 1.50
C PHE A 114 4.44 -10.71 2.70
N SER A 115 5.76 -10.66 2.90
CA SER A 115 6.41 -11.25 4.08
C SER A 115 6.00 -10.57 5.40
N LEU A 116 5.48 -9.35 5.34
CA LEU A 116 5.03 -8.56 6.50
C LEU A 116 3.53 -8.71 6.80
N ILE A 117 2.78 -9.38 5.93
CA ILE A 117 1.33 -9.58 6.07
C ILE A 117 1.08 -10.85 6.89
N ASP A 118 0.28 -10.74 7.94
CA ASP A 118 -0.13 -11.88 8.75
C ASP A 118 -1.60 -11.75 9.20
N LYS A 119 -2.04 -12.65 10.08
CA LYS A 119 -3.41 -12.69 10.60
C LYS A 119 -3.87 -11.42 11.33
N ASN A 120 -2.97 -10.49 11.68
CA ASN A 120 -3.33 -9.22 12.33
C ASN A 120 -3.93 -8.20 11.36
N SER A 121 -3.97 -8.48 10.05
CA SER A 121 -4.63 -7.63 9.06
C SER A 121 -6.16 -7.61 9.20
N HIS A 122 -6.75 -8.60 9.88
CA HIS A 122 -8.18 -8.70 10.20
C HIS A 122 -9.10 -8.25 9.05
N LEU A 123 -9.19 -9.08 8.01
CA LEU A 123 -10.00 -8.80 6.84
C LEU A 123 -11.24 -9.70 6.78
N SER A 124 -12.38 -9.10 6.45
CA SER A 124 -13.58 -9.86 6.10
C SER A 124 -13.49 -10.31 4.65
N ARG A 125 -13.71 -11.61 4.39
CA ARG A 125 -13.79 -12.16 3.04
C ARG A 125 -14.85 -11.44 2.19
N GLN A 126 -16.01 -11.13 2.79
CA GLN A 126 -17.06 -10.38 2.10
C GLN A 126 -16.63 -8.95 1.74
N GLN A 127 -15.84 -8.29 2.59
CA GLN A 127 -15.29 -6.96 2.28
C GLN A 127 -14.26 -7.05 1.16
N TYR A 128 -13.38 -8.06 1.21
CA TYR A 128 -12.35 -8.27 0.20
C TYR A 128 -12.94 -8.56 -1.18
N GLN A 129 -13.99 -9.39 -1.26
CA GLN A 129 -14.68 -9.71 -2.51
C GLN A 129 -15.24 -8.47 -3.24
N ARG A 130 -15.49 -7.36 -2.53
CA ARG A 130 -15.92 -6.10 -3.17
C ARG A 130 -14.84 -5.50 -4.07
N LEU A 131 -13.56 -5.81 -3.83
CA LEU A 131 -12.44 -5.31 -4.64
C LEU A 131 -12.54 -5.78 -6.09
N TYR A 132 -13.11 -6.97 -6.36
CA TYR A 132 -13.28 -7.51 -7.71
C TYR A 132 -14.15 -6.64 -8.64
N SER A 133 -14.95 -5.72 -8.09
CA SER A 133 -15.72 -4.75 -8.87
C SER A 133 -14.91 -3.49 -9.25
N LEU A 134 -13.77 -3.25 -8.61
CA LEU A 134 -12.98 -2.04 -8.80
C LEU A 134 -12.26 -1.96 -10.15
N PRO A 135 -11.71 -3.05 -10.74
CA PRO A 135 -11.06 -2.97 -12.05
C PRO A 135 -11.98 -2.44 -13.17
N GLU A 136 -13.24 -2.87 -13.19
CA GLU A 136 -14.23 -2.38 -14.15
C GLU A 136 -14.57 -0.90 -13.91
N ARG A 137 -14.75 -0.51 -12.64
CA ARG A 137 -14.99 0.89 -12.27
C ARG A 137 -13.80 1.78 -12.64
N TYR A 138 -12.59 1.29 -12.44
CA TYR A 138 -11.36 1.98 -12.81
C TYR A 138 -11.26 2.15 -14.32
N LEU A 139 -11.49 1.10 -15.11
CA LEU A 139 -11.54 1.17 -16.58
C LEU A 139 -12.56 2.21 -17.08
N SER A 140 -13.76 2.22 -16.49
CA SER A 140 -14.80 3.21 -16.82
C SER A 140 -14.33 4.65 -16.58
N LEU A 141 -13.63 4.90 -15.46
CA LEU A 141 -13.06 6.21 -15.15
C LEU A 141 -11.93 6.60 -16.11
N VAL A 142 -11.01 5.69 -16.41
CA VAL A 142 -9.92 5.93 -17.37
C VAL A 142 -10.48 6.28 -18.74
N ASN A 143 -11.45 5.49 -19.25
CA ASN A 143 -12.07 5.75 -20.55
C ASN A 143 -12.81 7.08 -20.58
N LYS A 144 -13.53 7.43 -19.50
CA LYS A 144 -14.25 8.71 -19.38
C LYS A 144 -13.30 9.91 -19.49
N TYR A 145 -12.11 9.80 -18.89
CA TYR A 145 -11.15 10.90 -18.80
C TYR A 145 -9.96 10.75 -19.75
N LEU A 146 -9.98 9.80 -20.67
CA LEU A 146 -8.85 9.49 -21.57
C LEU A 146 -8.30 10.75 -22.25
N SER A 147 -9.20 11.62 -22.73
CA SER A 147 -8.87 12.89 -23.41
C SER A 147 -8.05 13.90 -22.59
N CYS A 148 -8.03 13.78 -21.26
CA CYS A 148 -7.25 14.64 -20.37
C CYS A 148 -6.14 13.89 -19.62
N THR A 149 -5.74 12.72 -20.12
CA THR A 149 -4.62 11.92 -19.60
C THR A 149 -3.53 11.77 -20.66
N SER A 150 -2.36 11.27 -20.25
CA SER A 150 -1.31 10.85 -21.18
C SER A 150 -1.47 9.40 -21.67
N LEU A 151 -2.60 8.75 -21.35
CA LEU A 151 -2.87 7.37 -21.73
C LEU A 151 -3.41 7.31 -23.17
N HIS A 152 -3.15 6.20 -23.84
CA HIS A 152 -3.65 5.88 -25.17
C HIS A 152 -4.82 4.90 -25.09
N GLU A 153 -5.54 4.77 -26.20
CA GLU A 153 -6.57 3.76 -26.34
C GLU A 153 -5.99 2.36 -26.09
N GLY A 154 -6.66 1.56 -25.24
CA GLY A 154 -6.20 0.24 -24.83
C GLY A 154 -5.40 0.21 -23.52
N ASP A 155 -4.72 1.30 -23.14
CA ASP A 155 -3.93 1.35 -21.90
C ASP A 155 -4.82 1.12 -20.66
N GLY A 156 -6.03 1.69 -20.65
CA GLY A 156 -6.98 1.49 -19.55
C GLY A 156 -7.35 0.01 -19.33
N ALA A 157 -7.49 -0.77 -20.41
CA ALA A 157 -7.80 -2.20 -20.31
C ALA A 157 -6.62 -2.98 -19.74
N TYR A 158 -5.40 -2.64 -20.16
CA TYR A 158 -4.18 -3.21 -19.60
C TYR A 158 -4.06 -2.92 -18.10
N LEU A 159 -4.23 -1.65 -17.69
CA LEU A 159 -4.14 -1.24 -16.28
C LEU A 159 -5.21 -1.92 -15.41
N ALA A 160 -6.43 -2.07 -15.93
CA ALA A 160 -7.49 -2.80 -15.24
C ALA A 160 -7.16 -4.29 -15.10
N ALA A 161 -6.51 -4.91 -16.09
CA ALA A 161 -6.05 -6.29 -15.99
C ALA A 161 -4.95 -6.47 -14.93
N VAL A 162 -3.99 -5.53 -14.85
CA VAL A 162 -2.97 -5.51 -13.78
C VAL A 162 -3.63 -5.37 -12.41
N PHE A 163 -4.56 -4.44 -12.26
CA PHE A 163 -5.29 -4.26 -10.99
C PHE A 163 -6.06 -5.53 -10.59
N MET A 164 -6.73 -6.19 -11.54
CA MET A 164 -7.37 -7.49 -11.29
C MET A 164 -6.37 -8.56 -10.85
N GLN A 165 -5.22 -8.65 -11.51
CA GLN A 165 -4.17 -9.60 -11.15
C GLN A 165 -3.67 -9.37 -9.71
N ASN A 166 -3.46 -8.12 -9.30
CA ASN A 166 -3.02 -7.80 -7.94
C ASN A 166 -4.06 -8.20 -6.89
N ILE A 167 -5.36 -8.04 -7.18
CA ILE A 167 -6.43 -8.53 -6.29
C ILE A 167 -6.31 -10.05 -6.11
N GLN A 168 -6.07 -10.81 -7.18
CA GLN A 168 -5.96 -12.27 -7.12
C GLN A 168 -4.72 -12.73 -6.35
N GLU A 169 -3.58 -12.09 -6.60
CA GLU A 169 -2.31 -12.40 -5.91
C GLU A 169 -2.39 -12.09 -4.41
N ILE A 170 -2.95 -10.94 -4.05
CA ILE A 170 -3.15 -10.57 -2.64
C ILE A 170 -4.13 -11.54 -1.97
N GLU A 171 -5.20 -11.96 -2.65
CA GLU A 171 -6.15 -12.92 -2.09
C GLU A 171 -5.46 -14.23 -1.73
N ALA A 172 -4.62 -14.76 -2.63
CA ALA A 172 -3.87 -15.99 -2.38
C ALA A 172 -2.95 -15.87 -1.15
N VAL A 173 -2.25 -14.75 -0.99
CA VAL A 173 -1.40 -14.48 0.19
C VAL A 173 -2.23 -14.41 1.47
N LEU A 174 -3.38 -13.72 1.42
CA LEU A 174 -4.27 -13.60 2.57
C LEU A 174 -4.89 -14.95 2.97
N GLU A 175 -5.18 -15.82 2.00
CA GLU A 175 -5.63 -17.20 2.25
C GLU A 175 -4.53 -18.05 2.87
N GLU A 176 -3.32 -18.03 2.32
CA GLU A 176 -2.16 -18.76 2.83
C GLU A 176 -1.84 -18.36 4.28
N ASN A 177 -1.93 -17.06 4.58
CA ASN A 177 -1.61 -16.51 5.91
C ASN A 177 -2.79 -16.57 6.90
N GLY A 178 -3.95 -17.09 6.50
CA GLY A 178 -5.14 -17.20 7.35
C GLY A 178 -5.68 -15.84 7.82
N CYS A 179 -5.59 -14.81 6.97
CA CYS A 179 -5.98 -13.44 7.28
C CYS A 179 -7.50 -13.21 7.26
N PHE A 180 -8.24 -14.06 6.55
CA PHE A 180 -9.70 -13.97 6.49
C PHE A 180 -10.32 -14.56 7.75
N GLN A 181 -11.03 -13.73 8.50
CA GLN A 181 -11.89 -14.20 9.59
C GLN A 181 -13.22 -14.61 8.97
N ASP A 182 -13.37 -15.91 8.70
CA ASP A 182 -14.67 -16.47 8.39
C ASP A 182 -15.52 -16.35 9.67
N THR A 183 -16.50 -15.46 9.66
CA THR A 183 -17.55 -15.44 10.68
C THR A 183 -18.35 -16.72 10.53
N SER A 184 -17.87 -17.80 11.15
CA SER A 184 -18.77 -18.86 11.58
C SER A 184 -19.70 -18.19 12.60
N PHE A 185 -20.96 -18.00 12.19
CA PHE A 185 -22.02 -17.53 13.07
C PHE A 185 -21.99 -18.35 14.37
N GLN A 186 -21.70 -17.69 15.49
CA GLN A 186 -22.14 -18.11 16.82
C GLN A 186 -23.23 -17.14 17.28
#